data_AF-A0A2G8JC85-F1
#
_entry.id   AF-A0A2G8JC85-F1
#
_cell.length_a   1.000
_cell.length_b   1.000
_cell.length_c   1.000
_cell.angle_alpha   90.00
_cell.angle_beta   90.00
_cell.angle_gamma   90.00
#
_symmetry.space_group_name_H-M   'P 1'
#
loop_
_entity.id
_entity.type
_entity.pdbx_description
1 polymer ?
#
loop_
_entity_poly.entity_id
_entity_poly.type
_entity_poly.pdbx_seq_one_letter_code
_entity_poly.pdbx_strand_id
1 'polypeptide(L)'
;MTGSGSILVQGGDGGQQEGGGGSGGRISVYLESPKAFTGKVVVRGGDGGPGSQPGGSGTAYWQESINGVVASNLYVDNRGALPEFPQVTLVNETSSRHHFEELHLLGSSHLKFVGDVVVLIDRLVSGTGSTITIHDGMALSVNEGFTEHTFYCSFKLSPDGELRLPARATFLGDANSFSGNLTNLQDLVVAPYKSLVLSPLARTALFVDGSYQFSSPRGAYKLSSITLQHHATLILSEGYQTEEPLAISLLELDYGSIMTAYNLMISGSDMVLNPGSTLNLQVVDTDQERDADTGTGAGYGGFGGSSSGITAGYPYGNYTAALTPVVGEVKGHQEFQEEVVDC
;
A
#
# COMPACT_ATOMS: atom_id res chain seq x y z
N MET A 1 30.51 22.99 -0.58
CA MET A 1 30.01 23.56 -1.86
C MET A 1 29.21 24.83 -1.56
N THR A 2 29.48 25.96 -2.24
CA THR A 2 28.78 27.25 -2.01
C THR A 2 28.32 27.87 -3.34
N GLY A 3 27.36 28.80 -3.28
CA GLY A 3 26.84 29.54 -4.44
C GLY A 3 25.35 29.32 -4.71
N SER A 4 24.80 30.10 -5.63
CA SER A 4 23.37 30.17 -5.95
C SER A 4 23.05 29.82 -7.42
N GLY A 5 23.94 29.07 -8.08
CA GLY A 5 23.81 28.67 -9.48
C GLY A 5 22.68 27.65 -9.72
N SER A 6 22.65 27.05 -10.92
CA SER A 6 21.68 26.00 -11.25
C SER A 6 22.38 24.72 -11.67
N ILE A 7 21.91 23.60 -11.14
CA ILE A 7 22.28 22.24 -11.55
C ILE A 7 21.06 21.66 -12.27
N LEU A 8 21.21 21.38 -13.57
CA LEU A 8 20.15 20.92 -14.44
C LEU A 8 20.50 19.53 -14.97
N VAL A 9 19.68 18.55 -14.62
CA VAL A 9 19.83 17.15 -14.99
C VAL A 9 18.52 16.66 -15.60
N GLN A 10 18.05 17.42 -16.59
CA GLN A 10 16.72 17.27 -17.18
C GLN A 10 16.76 16.38 -18.41
N GLY A 11 15.70 15.60 -18.60
CA GLY A 11 15.45 14.91 -19.87
C GLY A 11 15.01 15.86 -20.98
N GLY A 12 15.14 15.43 -22.23
CA GLY A 12 14.66 16.18 -23.39
C GLY A 12 13.16 16.01 -23.60
N ASP A 13 12.47 17.07 -24.00
CA ASP A 13 11.04 17.01 -24.28
C ASP A 13 10.74 16.26 -25.58
N GLY A 14 9.64 15.51 -25.58
CA GLY A 14 9.15 14.78 -26.74
C GLY A 14 8.64 15.71 -27.84
N GLY A 15 8.72 15.25 -29.09
CA GLY A 15 8.16 15.97 -30.23
C GLY A 15 6.63 16.07 -30.18
N GLN A 16 6.07 17.07 -30.88
CA GLN A 16 4.63 17.41 -30.82
C GLN A 16 3.66 16.35 -31.37
N GLN A 17 4.14 15.29 -32.02
CA GLN A 17 3.34 14.22 -32.62
C GLN A 17 3.74 12.87 -32.01
N GLU A 18 3.29 12.62 -30.78
CA GLU A 18 3.48 11.35 -30.05
C GLU A 18 4.91 11.06 -29.53
N GLY A 19 5.81 12.05 -29.49
CA GLY A 19 7.13 11.86 -28.90
C GLY A 19 7.06 11.67 -27.38
N GLY A 20 7.64 10.59 -26.86
CA GLY A 20 7.86 10.42 -25.41
C GLY A 20 8.94 11.35 -24.88
N GLY A 21 8.82 11.76 -23.62
CA GLY A 21 9.85 12.55 -22.95
C GLY A 21 11.06 11.70 -22.55
N GLY A 22 12.27 12.23 -22.72
CA GLY A 22 13.49 11.59 -22.23
C GLY A 22 13.57 11.62 -20.71
N SER A 23 14.19 10.62 -20.07
CA SER A 23 14.37 10.62 -18.62
C SER A 23 15.36 11.68 -18.15
N GLY A 24 15.20 12.15 -16.91
CA GLY A 24 16.23 12.93 -16.23
C GLY A 24 17.51 12.11 -16.04
N GLY A 25 18.65 12.80 -16.01
CA GLY A 25 19.95 12.17 -15.80
C GLY A 25 20.26 11.93 -14.31
N ARG A 26 21.54 11.68 -14.00
CA ARG A 26 22.01 11.51 -12.62
C ARG A 26 23.15 12.46 -12.32
N ILE A 27 23.18 12.99 -11.11
CA ILE A 27 24.34 13.71 -10.59
C ILE A 27 24.65 13.22 -9.18
N SER A 28 25.93 12.97 -8.92
CA SER A 28 26.44 12.64 -7.59
C SER A 28 27.51 13.65 -7.20
N VAL A 29 27.37 14.23 -6.01
CA VAL A 29 28.27 15.26 -5.48
C VAL A 29 28.83 14.78 -4.15
N TYR A 30 30.15 14.57 -4.10
CA TYR A 30 30.88 14.19 -2.89
C TYR A 30 31.61 15.40 -2.35
N LEU A 31 31.35 15.75 -1.09
CA LEU A 31 31.88 16.94 -0.43
C LEU A 31 32.61 16.54 0.85
N GLU A 32 33.81 17.05 1.06
CA GLU A 32 34.56 16.93 2.32
C GLU A 32 34.34 18.13 3.25
N SER A 33 33.40 19.01 2.88
CA SER A 33 33.08 20.23 3.61
C SER A 33 31.57 20.49 3.56
N PRO A 34 31.00 21.21 4.55
CA PRO A 34 29.58 21.51 4.59
C PRO A 34 29.07 22.14 3.29
N LYS A 35 27.88 21.70 2.88
CA LYS A 35 27.10 22.29 1.79
C LYS A 35 26.42 23.56 2.30
N ALA A 36 26.73 24.68 1.66
CA ALA A 36 25.98 25.93 1.77
C ALA A 36 25.52 26.40 0.37
N PHE A 37 25.26 25.44 -0.52
CA PHE A 37 24.69 25.71 -1.84
C PHE A 37 23.21 26.05 -1.70
N THR A 38 22.82 27.23 -2.15
CA THR A 38 21.44 27.75 -2.12
C THR A 38 20.84 27.84 -3.52
N GLY A 39 21.56 27.33 -4.52
CA GLY A 39 21.12 27.32 -5.90
C GLY A 39 20.04 26.28 -6.19
N LYS A 40 19.58 26.27 -7.44
CA LYS A 40 18.48 25.41 -7.89
C LYS A 40 19.00 24.06 -8.37
N VAL A 41 18.45 22.96 -7.86
CA VAL A 41 18.66 21.62 -8.41
C VAL A 41 17.41 21.21 -9.18
N VAL A 42 17.57 20.68 -10.39
CA VAL A 42 16.46 20.21 -11.22
C VAL A 42 16.81 18.84 -11.79
N VAL A 43 16.03 17.83 -11.43
CA VAL A 43 16.24 16.43 -11.84
C VAL A 43 15.01 15.82 -12.52
N ARG A 44 14.19 16.59 -13.23
CA ARG A 44 12.96 16.06 -13.86
C ARG A 44 13.21 15.32 -15.17
N GLY A 45 12.27 14.47 -15.57
CA GLY A 45 12.15 14.03 -16.97
C GLY A 45 11.72 15.16 -17.90
N GLY A 46 11.86 14.92 -19.21
CA GLY A 46 11.27 15.77 -20.25
C GLY A 46 9.78 15.51 -20.39
N ASP A 47 9.05 16.49 -20.89
CA ASP A 47 7.61 16.38 -21.10
C ASP A 47 7.29 15.51 -22.32
N GLY A 48 6.21 14.73 -22.25
CA GLY A 48 5.70 13.97 -23.40
C GLY A 48 4.82 14.84 -24.29
N GLY A 49 4.78 14.55 -25.59
CA GLY A 49 3.76 15.10 -26.49
C GLY A 49 2.34 14.62 -26.12
N PRO A 50 1.29 15.17 -26.76
CA PRO A 50 -0.08 14.73 -26.52
C PRO A 50 -0.24 13.21 -26.71
N GLY A 51 -0.80 12.51 -25.71
CA GLY A 51 -0.95 11.05 -25.74
C GLY A 51 0.32 10.25 -25.43
N SER A 52 1.44 10.91 -25.14
CA SER A 52 2.72 10.26 -24.85
C SER A 52 3.16 10.42 -23.40
N GLN A 53 3.98 9.48 -22.95
CA GLN A 53 4.43 9.43 -21.57
C GLN A 53 5.58 10.43 -21.34
N PRO A 54 5.57 11.21 -20.25
CA PRO A 54 6.72 12.00 -19.85
C PRO A 54 7.88 11.10 -19.44
N GLY A 55 9.10 11.63 -19.43
CA GLY A 55 10.26 10.91 -18.92
C GLY A 55 10.21 10.73 -17.40
N GLY A 56 10.89 9.69 -16.90
CA GLY A 56 11.10 9.51 -15.46
C GLY A 56 11.99 10.60 -14.89
N SER A 57 11.81 10.91 -13.60
CA SER A 57 12.73 11.77 -12.88
C SER A 57 14.14 11.19 -12.95
N GLY A 58 15.11 12.07 -13.07
CA GLY A 58 16.50 11.82 -12.73
C GLY A 58 16.72 11.75 -11.23
N THR A 59 17.98 11.64 -10.84
CA THR A 59 18.39 11.56 -9.43
C THR A 59 19.50 12.53 -9.12
N ALA A 60 19.46 13.06 -7.91
CA ALA A 60 20.46 13.94 -7.37
C ALA A 60 20.97 13.38 -6.03
N TYR A 61 22.21 12.90 -5.98
CA TYR A 61 22.84 12.34 -4.77
C TYR A 61 23.94 13.24 -4.21
N TRP A 62 23.84 13.58 -2.94
CA TRP A 62 24.80 14.42 -2.22
C TRP A 62 25.35 13.61 -1.05
N GLN A 63 26.67 13.56 -0.93
CA GLN A 63 27.34 12.94 0.21
C GLN A 63 28.32 13.94 0.81
N GLU A 64 28.11 14.25 2.09
CA GLU A 64 28.98 15.12 2.87
C GLU A 64 29.75 14.26 3.88
N SER A 65 31.08 14.28 3.80
CA SER A 65 31.98 13.57 4.71
C SER A 65 32.76 14.60 5.52
N ILE A 66 32.30 14.92 6.73
CA ILE A 66 32.88 15.95 7.58
C ILE A 66 33.45 15.27 8.83
N ASN A 67 34.76 15.32 9.02
CA ASN A 67 35.46 14.72 10.17
C ASN A 67 35.11 13.24 10.40
N GLY A 68 34.85 12.49 9.32
CA GLY A 68 34.50 11.06 9.37
C GLY A 68 33.00 10.77 9.58
N VAL A 69 32.16 11.78 9.76
CA VAL A 69 30.70 11.64 9.74
C VAL A 69 30.22 11.78 8.30
N VAL A 70 29.51 10.76 7.81
CA VAL A 70 28.97 10.73 6.45
C VAL A 70 27.47 10.98 6.49
N ALA A 71 27.04 12.03 5.79
CA ALA A 71 25.65 12.43 5.60
C ALA A 71 25.28 12.30 4.12
N SER A 72 24.23 11.54 3.81
CA SER A 72 23.82 11.23 2.44
C SER A 72 22.39 11.69 2.17
N ASN A 73 22.20 12.43 1.08
CA ASN A 73 20.91 12.98 0.69
C ASN A 73 20.58 12.61 -0.75
N LEU A 74 19.37 12.09 -0.98
CA LEU A 74 18.87 11.75 -2.32
C LEU A 74 17.66 12.63 -2.66
N TYR A 75 17.72 13.29 -3.82
CA TYR A 75 16.63 14.10 -4.36
C TYR A 75 16.08 13.46 -5.64
N VAL A 76 14.77 13.26 -5.65
CA VAL A 76 13.98 12.78 -6.78
C VAL A 76 12.76 13.68 -6.91
N ASP A 77 12.71 14.50 -7.96
CA ASP A 77 11.67 15.50 -8.16
C ASP A 77 11.31 15.59 -9.65
N ASN A 78 10.14 15.02 -9.98
CA ASN A 78 9.60 15.04 -11.34
C ASN A 78 8.76 16.28 -11.66
N ARG A 79 8.73 17.28 -10.74
CA ARG A 79 8.04 18.57 -10.91
C ARG A 79 6.57 18.51 -11.32
N GLY A 80 5.87 17.42 -10.98
CA GLY A 80 4.46 17.27 -11.26
C GLY A 80 4.16 16.90 -12.72
N ALA A 81 5.08 16.20 -13.40
CA ALA A 81 4.77 15.57 -14.68
C ALA A 81 3.49 14.73 -14.58
N LEU A 82 2.66 14.76 -15.63
CA LEU A 82 1.27 14.31 -15.58
C LEU A 82 1.16 12.84 -15.09
N PRO A 83 0.28 12.58 -14.10
CA PRO A 83 0.18 11.30 -13.39
C PRO A 83 -0.49 10.18 -14.18
N GLU A 84 -0.89 10.42 -15.44
CA GLU A 84 -1.59 9.43 -16.26
C GLU A 84 -0.65 8.29 -16.69
N PHE A 85 0.66 8.57 -16.82
CA PHE A 85 1.70 7.57 -17.09
C PHE A 85 3.03 7.87 -16.38
N PRO A 86 3.06 7.72 -15.05
CA PRO A 86 4.21 8.14 -14.26
C PRO A 86 5.36 7.13 -14.43
N GLN A 87 6.43 7.59 -15.05
CA GLN A 87 7.64 6.79 -15.26
C GLN A 87 8.40 6.56 -13.96
N VAL A 88 8.95 5.36 -13.82
CA VAL A 88 9.67 4.93 -12.62
C VAL A 88 11.13 5.37 -12.68
N THR A 89 11.58 6.03 -11.62
CA THR A 89 12.99 6.31 -11.35
C THR A 89 13.61 5.08 -10.72
N LEU A 90 14.46 4.38 -11.48
CA LEU A 90 15.17 3.19 -11.00
C LEU A 90 16.46 3.59 -10.28
N VAL A 91 16.68 3.03 -9.10
CA VAL A 91 17.98 3.05 -8.40
C VAL A 91 18.55 1.63 -8.50
N ASN A 92 19.45 1.44 -9.45
CA ASN A 92 20.09 0.16 -9.73
C ASN A 92 21.58 0.30 -9.44
N GLU A 93 21.91 0.22 -8.16
CA GLU A 93 23.28 0.33 -7.68
C GLU A 93 23.81 -1.07 -7.34
N THR A 94 25.12 -1.23 -7.31
CA THR A 94 25.76 -2.52 -6.98
C THR A 94 25.73 -2.84 -5.49
N SER A 95 25.49 -1.84 -4.63
CA SER A 95 25.40 -2.04 -3.18
C SER A 95 24.06 -2.65 -2.81
N SER A 96 24.08 -3.69 -1.99
CA SER A 96 22.86 -4.26 -1.40
C SER A 96 22.37 -3.48 -0.17
N ARG A 97 23.10 -2.44 0.25
CA ARG A 97 22.71 -1.57 1.37
C ARG A 97 22.84 -0.11 0.99
N HIS A 98 21.79 0.65 1.27
CA HIS A 98 21.74 2.09 1.10
C HIS A 98 21.30 2.75 2.39
N HIS A 99 21.99 3.82 2.77
CA HIS A 99 21.60 4.67 3.89
C HIS A 99 21.52 6.11 3.39
N PHE A 100 20.38 6.75 3.65
CA PHE A 100 20.12 8.15 3.37
C PHE A 100 19.70 8.82 4.67
N GLU A 101 20.37 9.91 5.04
CA GLU A 101 19.94 10.77 6.13
C GLU A 101 18.63 11.48 5.73
N GLU A 102 18.57 12.01 4.51
CA GLU A 102 17.31 12.52 3.94
C GLU A 102 17.05 11.99 2.52
N LEU A 103 15.81 11.58 2.28
CA LEU A 103 15.31 11.30 0.94
C LEU A 103 14.18 12.26 0.61
N HIS A 104 14.33 13.03 -0.46
CA HIS A 104 13.32 13.97 -0.96
C HIS A 104 12.65 13.36 -2.18
N LEU A 105 11.38 12.98 -2.05
CA LEU A 105 10.58 12.40 -3.13
C LEU A 105 9.39 13.32 -3.44
N LEU A 106 9.54 14.14 -4.47
CA LEU A 106 8.63 15.25 -4.77
C LEU A 106 8.09 15.18 -6.20
N GLY A 107 7.05 15.97 -6.47
CA GLY A 107 6.57 16.21 -7.84
C GLY A 107 6.01 14.97 -8.54
N SER A 108 5.24 14.13 -7.85
CA SER A 108 4.65 12.88 -8.38
C SER A 108 5.70 11.88 -8.88
N SER A 109 6.80 11.76 -8.16
CA SER A 109 7.90 10.86 -8.51
C SER A 109 7.60 9.42 -8.09
N HIS A 110 7.92 8.46 -8.96
CA HIS A 110 7.87 7.04 -8.65
C HIS A 110 9.28 6.50 -8.46
N LEU A 111 9.58 5.98 -7.28
CA LEU A 111 10.90 5.46 -6.93
C LEU A 111 10.85 3.94 -6.75
N LYS A 112 11.81 3.25 -7.37
CA LYS A 112 12.02 1.82 -7.20
C LYS A 112 13.51 1.49 -7.15
N PHE A 113 13.91 0.78 -6.10
CA PHE A 113 15.24 0.17 -6.02
C PHE A 113 15.23 -1.17 -6.76
N VAL A 114 16.39 -1.61 -7.23
CA VAL A 114 16.53 -2.84 -8.03
C VAL A 114 17.44 -3.82 -7.29
N GLY A 115 17.02 -5.09 -7.23
CA GLY A 115 17.76 -6.17 -6.60
C GLY A 115 17.46 -6.31 -5.11
N ASP A 116 18.03 -7.33 -4.48
CA ASP A 116 17.83 -7.59 -3.05
C ASP A 116 18.58 -6.53 -2.23
N VAL A 117 17.85 -5.52 -1.79
CA VAL A 117 18.39 -4.28 -1.21
C VAL A 117 17.76 -3.97 0.14
N VAL A 118 18.59 -3.50 1.06
CA VAL A 118 18.15 -2.90 2.33
C VAL A 118 18.38 -1.40 2.25
N VAL A 119 17.32 -0.62 2.41
CA VAL A 119 17.35 0.84 2.31
C VAL A 119 16.92 1.44 3.64
N LEU A 120 17.82 2.20 4.27
CA LEU A 120 17.55 2.98 5.48
C LEU A 120 17.42 4.45 5.12
N ILE A 121 16.29 5.06 5.49
CA ILE A 121 16.01 6.48 5.32
C ILE A 121 15.70 7.06 6.70
N ASP A 122 16.61 7.88 7.22
CA ASP A 122 16.41 8.49 8.54
C ASP A 122 15.27 9.51 8.48
N ARG A 123 15.21 10.34 7.42
CA ARG A 123 14.10 11.28 7.19
C ARG A 123 13.61 11.27 5.74
N LEU A 124 12.38 10.80 5.53
CA LEU A 124 11.68 10.89 4.26
C LEU A 124 10.89 12.20 4.17
N VAL A 125 11.22 13.02 3.18
CA VAL A 125 10.46 14.21 2.78
C VAL A 125 9.72 13.88 1.48
N SER A 126 8.44 13.52 1.61
CA SER A 126 7.60 13.11 0.49
C SER A 126 6.57 14.17 0.09
N GLY A 127 6.24 14.26 -1.20
CA GLY A 127 5.10 15.02 -1.71
C GLY A 127 3.94 14.12 -2.14
N THR A 128 2.75 14.71 -2.27
CA THR A 128 1.54 14.03 -2.77
C THR A 128 1.75 13.49 -4.20
N GLY A 129 1.04 12.42 -4.56
CA GLY A 129 1.17 11.76 -5.86
C GLY A 129 2.47 10.99 -6.09
N SER A 130 3.43 11.05 -5.17
CA SER A 130 4.68 10.28 -5.27
C SER A 130 4.46 8.86 -4.72
N THR A 131 5.20 7.89 -5.25
CA THR A 131 5.06 6.48 -4.86
C THR A 131 6.43 5.83 -4.66
N ILE A 132 6.59 5.08 -3.57
CA ILE A 132 7.74 4.19 -3.35
C ILE A 132 7.27 2.75 -3.53
N THR A 133 7.94 2.01 -4.42
CA THR A 133 7.68 0.57 -4.60
C THR A 133 8.69 -0.25 -3.81
N ILE A 134 8.21 -1.02 -2.84
CA ILE A 134 8.98 -2.03 -2.11
C ILE A 134 8.66 -3.39 -2.72
N HIS A 135 9.61 -3.95 -3.46
CA HIS A 135 9.44 -5.22 -4.14
C HIS A 135 9.90 -6.40 -3.27
N ASP A 136 9.70 -7.63 -3.75
CA ASP A 136 10.13 -8.84 -3.07
C ASP A 136 11.65 -8.87 -2.88
N GLY A 137 12.12 -9.23 -1.68
CA GLY A 137 13.55 -9.21 -1.34
C GLY A 137 14.10 -7.84 -0.90
N MET A 138 13.28 -6.78 -0.92
CA MET A 138 13.64 -5.44 -0.43
C MET A 138 13.17 -5.21 1.01
N ALA A 139 14.03 -4.65 1.85
CA ALA A 139 13.65 -4.13 3.17
C ALA A 139 13.85 -2.61 3.20
N LEU A 140 12.75 -1.86 3.41
CA LEU A 140 12.75 -0.41 3.50
C LEU A 140 12.50 0.02 4.94
N SER A 141 13.45 0.73 5.52
CA SER A 141 13.37 1.35 6.84
C SER A 141 13.18 2.84 6.68
N VAL A 142 12.05 3.38 7.15
CA VAL A 142 11.74 4.81 6.97
C VAL A 142 11.35 5.43 8.30
N ASN A 143 12.08 6.48 8.69
CA ASN A 143 11.77 7.27 9.88
C ASN A 143 11.62 6.43 11.16
N GLU A 144 12.32 5.30 11.28
CA GLU A 144 12.25 4.41 12.45
C GLU A 144 12.73 5.10 13.74
N GLY A 145 13.56 6.13 13.63
CA GLY A 145 14.00 6.94 14.78
C GLY A 145 12.93 7.88 15.36
N PHE A 146 11.77 7.98 14.71
CA PHE A 146 10.65 8.82 15.17
C PHE A 146 9.58 7.97 15.86
N THR A 147 8.89 8.55 16.84
CA THR A 147 7.74 7.91 17.49
C THR A 147 6.51 7.88 16.59
N GLU A 148 6.33 8.96 15.82
CA GLU A 148 5.24 9.10 14.86
C GLU A 148 5.70 9.83 13.60
N HIS A 149 5.08 9.51 12.46
CA HIS A 149 5.31 10.24 11.23
C HIS A 149 4.10 10.24 10.30
N THR A 150 4.03 11.29 9.47
CA THR A 150 2.98 11.50 8.47
C THR A 150 3.58 11.40 7.08
N PHE A 151 3.18 10.40 6.30
CA PHE A 151 3.70 10.11 4.97
C PHE A 151 2.78 10.66 3.89
N TYR A 152 3.31 11.55 3.04
CA TYR A 152 2.54 12.15 1.93
C TYR A 152 2.61 11.33 0.64
N CYS A 153 3.65 10.50 0.46
CA CYS A 153 3.72 9.56 -0.64
C CYS A 153 2.88 8.30 -0.38
N SER A 154 2.62 7.57 -1.45
CA SER A 154 2.07 6.22 -1.41
C SER A 154 3.19 5.19 -1.30
N PHE A 155 2.91 4.10 -0.59
CA PHE A 155 3.77 2.93 -0.53
C PHE A 155 3.07 1.74 -1.20
N LYS A 156 3.78 1.06 -2.10
CA LYS A 156 3.35 -0.20 -2.71
C LYS A 156 4.28 -1.31 -2.24
N LEU A 157 3.80 -2.14 -1.33
CA LEU A 157 4.58 -3.20 -0.68
C LEU A 157 4.15 -4.57 -1.22
N SER A 158 5.08 -5.26 -1.88
CA SER A 158 4.91 -6.62 -2.40
C SER A 158 4.96 -7.70 -1.29
N PRO A 159 4.46 -8.93 -1.56
CA PRO A 159 4.28 -9.98 -0.55
C PRO A 159 5.52 -10.42 0.24
N ASP A 160 6.70 -10.34 -0.36
CA ASP A 160 7.98 -10.71 0.29
C ASP A 160 8.88 -9.48 0.50
N GLY A 161 8.32 -8.28 0.42
CA GLY A 161 8.96 -7.05 0.84
C GLY A 161 8.78 -6.78 2.34
N GLU A 162 9.65 -5.95 2.90
CA GLU A 162 9.53 -5.46 4.28
C GLU A 162 9.51 -3.92 4.30
N LEU A 163 8.54 -3.36 5.02
CA LEU A 163 8.44 -1.93 5.31
C LEU A 163 8.48 -1.74 6.83
N ARG A 164 9.56 -1.14 7.32
CA ARG A 164 9.76 -0.79 8.73
C ARG A 164 9.42 0.68 8.94
N LEU A 165 8.54 0.92 9.91
CA LEU A 165 7.89 2.21 10.14
C LEU A 165 8.12 2.68 11.59
N PRO A 166 7.91 3.97 11.88
CA PRO A 166 7.75 4.43 13.26
C PRO A 166 6.56 3.73 13.94
N ALA A 167 6.50 3.81 15.27
CA ALA A 167 5.43 3.20 16.07
C ALA A 167 4.04 3.65 15.63
N ARG A 168 3.89 4.92 15.25
CA ARG A 168 2.64 5.46 14.68
C ARG A 168 2.85 6.04 13.29
N ALA A 169 2.09 5.57 12.30
CA ALA A 169 2.18 6.06 10.93
C ALA A 169 0.84 6.56 10.41
N THR A 170 0.83 7.79 9.91
CA THR A 170 -0.33 8.39 9.22
C THR A 170 -0.07 8.40 7.71
N PHE A 171 -0.95 7.79 6.93
CA PHE A 171 -0.79 7.65 5.48
C PHE A 171 -1.69 8.64 4.72
N LEU A 172 -1.07 9.59 4.02
CA LEU A 172 -1.72 10.59 3.14
C LEU A 172 -1.57 10.26 1.64
N GLY A 173 -0.83 9.20 1.30
CA GLY A 173 -0.71 8.75 -0.08
C GLY A 173 -2.04 8.33 -0.70
N ASP A 174 -2.20 8.57 -1.99
CA ASP A 174 -3.43 8.30 -2.75
C ASP A 174 -3.66 6.81 -3.05
N ALA A 175 -2.62 5.97 -2.97
CA ALA A 175 -2.67 4.58 -3.41
C ALA A 175 -1.76 3.67 -2.55
N ASN A 176 -1.95 3.68 -1.23
CA ASN A 176 -1.22 2.79 -0.33
C ASN A 176 -1.75 1.35 -0.42
N SER A 177 -0.84 0.39 -0.59
CA SER A 177 -1.17 -1.03 -0.66
C SER A 177 -0.09 -1.88 0.00
N PHE A 178 -0.50 -2.69 0.98
CA PHE A 178 0.38 -3.52 1.79
C PHE A 178 0.09 -5.00 1.63
N SER A 179 1.02 -5.73 1.01
CA SER A 179 0.97 -7.19 0.90
C SER A 179 2.10 -7.92 1.63
N GLY A 180 3.11 -7.20 2.13
CA GLY A 180 4.31 -7.78 2.76
C GLY A 180 4.41 -7.58 4.27
N ASN A 181 5.63 -7.50 4.79
CA ASN A 181 5.88 -7.36 6.22
C ASN A 181 5.80 -5.88 6.62
N LEU A 182 4.89 -5.54 7.55
CA LEU A 182 4.83 -4.26 8.23
C LEU A 182 5.51 -4.39 9.58
N THR A 183 6.66 -3.76 9.73
CA THR A 183 7.50 -3.90 10.93
C THR A 183 7.47 -2.62 11.77
N ASN A 184 7.44 -2.78 13.10
CA ASN A 184 7.46 -1.73 14.12
C ASN A 184 6.20 -0.84 14.21
N LEU A 185 5.25 -1.00 13.28
CA LEU A 185 3.98 -0.28 13.30
C LEU A 185 3.07 -0.79 14.42
N GLN A 186 2.58 0.13 15.26
CA GLN A 186 1.62 -0.12 16.33
C GLN A 186 0.30 0.59 16.06
N ASP A 187 0.34 1.85 15.64
CA ASP A 187 -0.84 2.66 15.35
C ASP A 187 -0.88 3.03 13.88
N LEU A 188 -1.91 2.55 13.19
CA LEU A 188 -2.14 2.80 11.77
C LEU A 188 -3.25 3.84 11.61
N VAL A 189 -2.93 4.96 10.97
CA VAL A 189 -3.90 6.01 10.68
C VAL A 189 -4.01 6.23 9.17
N VAL A 190 -5.23 6.13 8.64
CA VAL A 190 -5.54 6.51 7.26
C VAL A 190 -6.09 7.92 7.26
N ALA A 191 -5.40 8.83 6.55
CA ALA A 191 -5.73 10.24 6.51
C ALA A 191 -7.04 10.53 5.74
N PRO A 192 -7.59 11.74 5.81
CA PRO A 192 -8.94 11.99 5.30
C PRO A 192 -8.99 11.90 3.78
N TYR A 193 -10.06 11.32 3.26
CA TYR A 193 -10.26 11.06 1.82
C TYR A 193 -9.19 10.15 1.18
N LYS A 194 -8.39 9.44 1.98
CA LYS A 194 -7.36 8.52 1.49
C LYS A 194 -7.80 7.08 1.60
N SER A 195 -7.21 6.25 0.75
CA SER A 195 -7.47 4.82 0.71
C SER A 195 -6.22 4.03 1.10
N LEU A 196 -6.46 2.91 1.78
CA LEU A 196 -5.44 1.93 2.11
C LEU A 196 -5.96 0.52 1.82
N VAL A 197 -5.14 -0.29 1.15
CA VAL A 197 -5.44 -1.70 0.88
C VAL A 197 -4.50 -2.59 1.68
N LEU A 198 -5.08 -3.53 2.42
CA LEU A 198 -4.40 -4.54 3.22
C LEU A 198 -4.69 -5.93 2.64
N SER A 199 -3.64 -6.62 2.20
CA SER A 199 -3.72 -7.95 1.60
C SER A 199 -3.58 -9.07 2.65
N PRO A 200 -4.19 -10.25 2.43
CA PRO A 200 -4.05 -11.41 3.31
C PRO A 200 -2.64 -12.03 3.28
N LEU A 201 -1.75 -11.59 2.39
CA LEU A 201 -0.36 -12.06 2.36
C LEU A 201 0.54 -11.31 3.34
N ALA A 202 0.07 -10.15 3.82
CA ALA A 202 0.84 -9.27 4.69
C ALA A 202 0.88 -9.80 6.12
N ARG A 203 1.82 -9.31 6.92
CA ARG A 203 1.90 -9.59 8.36
C ARG A 203 2.51 -8.41 9.09
N THR A 204 2.31 -8.38 10.41
CA THR A 204 2.90 -7.40 11.32
C THR A 204 4.05 -8.02 12.10
N ALA A 205 5.14 -7.29 12.29
CA ALA A 205 6.31 -7.74 13.03
C ALA A 205 6.88 -6.64 13.93
N LEU A 206 7.65 -7.04 14.94
CA LEU A 206 8.43 -6.13 15.79
C LEU A 206 9.90 -6.49 15.64
N PHE A 207 10.70 -5.53 15.20
CA PHE A 207 12.14 -5.67 14.98
C PHE A 207 12.90 -4.70 15.87
N VAL A 208 13.65 -5.25 16.83
CA VAL A 208 14.41 -4.49 17.82
C VAL A 208 15.83 -5.06 17.88
N ASP A 209 16.82 -4.17 17.87
CA ASP A 209 18.24 -4.48 18.00
C ASP A 209 18.74 -5.59 17.05
N GLY A 210 18.29 -5.54 15.79
CA GLY A 210 18.74 -6.49 14.76
C GLY A 210 18.02 -7.83 14.76
N SER A 211 16.97 -8.00 15.58
CA SER A 211 16.25 -9.26 15.74
C SER A 211 14.73 -9.08 15.74
N TYR A 212 14.01 -10.07 15.21
CA TYR A 212 12.56 -10.12 15.29
C TYR A 212 12.14 -10.61 16.68
N GLN A 213 11.56 -9.71 17.46
CA GLN A 213 10.99 -10.03 18.77
C GLN A 213 9.59 -10.64 18.62
N PHE A 214 8.89 -10.26 17.56
CA PHE A 214 7.55 -10.73 17.26
C PHE A 214 7.31 -10.76 15.75
N SER A 215 6.56 -11.77 15.28
CA SER A 215 6.02 -11.82 13.92
C SER A 215 4.66 -12.51 13.99
N SER A 216 3.64 -11.87 13.45
CA SER A 216 2.35 -12.52 13.26
C SER A 216 2.41 -13.54 12.09
N PRO A 217 1.47 -14.49 12.03
CA PRO A 217 1.22 -15.28 10.82
C PRO A 217 0.87 -14.38 9.62
N ARG A 218 1.04 -14.88 8.41
CA ARG A 218 0.53 -14.20 7.21
C ARG A 218 -0.99 -14.07 7.28
N GLY A 219 -1.50 -12.91 6.90
CA GLY A 219 -2.90 -12.53 6.97
C GLY A 219 -3.33 -12.01 8.34
N ALA A 220 -2.46 -11.97 9.34
CA ALA A 220 -2.80 -11.43 10.65
C ALA A 220 -2.17 -10.04 10.84
N TYR A 221 -3.02 -9.04 11.06
CA TYR A 221 -2.62 -7.70 11.46
C TYR A 221 -2.78 -7.54 12.97
N LYS A 222 -1.64 -7.52 13.67
CA LYS A 222 -1.54 -7.33 15.12
C LYS A 222 -1.01 -5.93 15.41
N LEU A 223 -1.93 -5.02 15.73
CA LEU A 223 -1.66 -3.59 15.93
C LEU A 223 -2.31 -3.12 17.24
N SER A 224 -1.87 -2.00 17.78
CA SER A 224 -2.53 -1.35 18.91
C SER A 224 -3.84 -0.71 18.46
N SER A 225 -3.80 0.08 17.38
CA SER A 225 -4.98 0.75 16.85
C SER A 225 -5.00 0.86 15.33
N ILE A 226 -6.21 0.90 14.79
CA ILE A 226 -6.49 1.35 13.42
C ILE A 226 -7.50 2.49 13.50
N THR A 227 -7.12 3.65 12.98
CA THR A 227 -8.00 4.83 12.90
C THR A 227 -8.20 5.24 11.45
N LEU A 228 -9.45 5.23 10.99
CA LEU A 228 -9.83 5.80 9.70
C LEU A 228 -10.39 7.19 9.93
N GLN A 229 -9.70 8.22 9.43
CA GLN A 229 -10.17 9.60 9.54
C GLN A 229 -11.36 9.85 8.61
N HIS A 230 -11.95 11.05 8.69
CA HIS A 230 -13.18 11.35 7.97
C HIS A 230 -13.07 11.06 6.46
N HIS A 231 -14.07 10.33 5.92
CA HIS A 231 -14.09 9.88 4.52
C HIS A 231 -12.89 9.02 4.07
N ALA A 232 -12.09 8.49 4.99
CA ALA A 232 -11.03 7.54 4.65
C ALA A 232 -11.61 6.15 4.36
N THR A 233 -10.93 5.39 3.51
CA THR A 233 -11.35 4.05 3.11
C THR A 233 -10.26 3.02 3.42
N LEU A 234 -10.61 1.96 4.14
CA LEU A 234 -9.76 0.79 4.34
C LEU A 234 -10.37 -0.41 3.62
N ILE A 235 -9.57 -1.11 2.85
CA ILE A 235 -9.99 -2.32 2.12
C ILE A 235 -9.14 -3.48 2.60
N LEU A 236 -9.77 -4.48 3.21
CA LEU A 236 -9.18 -5.79 3.48
C LEU A 236 -9.50 -6.71 2.29
N SER A 237 -8.49 -7.12 1.53
CA SER A 237 -8.66 -7.96 0.34
C SER A 237 -9.13 -9.38 0.69
N GLU A 238 -9.81 -10.06 -0.23
CA GLU A 238 -10.24 -11.46 -0.04
C GLU A 238 -9.06 -12.41 0.18
N GLY A 239 -9.27 -13.47 0.97
CA GLY A 239 -8.31 -14.57 1.11
C GLY A 239 -7.69 -14.73 2.50
N TYR A 240 -8.24 -14.08 3.54
CA TYR A 240 -7.82 -14.31 4.92
C TYR A 240 -8.21 -15.74 5.35
N GLN A 241 -7.20 -16.58 5.56
CA GLN A 241 -7.32 -17.98 6.03
C GLN A 241 -6.81 -18.16 7.48
N THR A 242 -6.57 -17.05 8.20
CA THR A 242 -6.05 -17.07 9.57
C THR A 242 -7.20 -16.92 10.57
N GLU A 243 -7.07 -17.59 11.73
CA GLU A 243 -8.07 -17.57 12.80
C GLU A 243 -8.27 -16.18 13.43
N GLU A 244 -7.26 -15.31 13.39
CA GLU A 244 -7.32 -13.95 13.93
C GLU A 244 -6.74 -12.94 12.92
N PRO A 245 -7.49 -12.59 11.86
CA PRO A 245 -6.97 -11.74 10.80
C PRO A 245 -6.74 -10.31 11.29
N LEU A 246 -7.54 -9.83 12.24
CA LEU A 246 -7.39 -8.51 12.83
C LEU A 246 -7.39 -8.60 14.35
N ALA A 247 -6.23 -8.44 14.95
CA ALA A 247 -6.06 -8.43 16.41
C ALA A 247 -5.60 -7.03 16.83
N ILE A 248 -6.56 -6.20 17.24
CA ILE A 248 -6.37 -4.76 17.49
C ILE A 248 -7.07 -4.34 18.78
N SER A 249 -6.45 -3.46 19.56
CA SER A 249 -7.08 -3.00 20.81
C SER A 249 -8.21 -2.00 20.54
N LEU A 250 -7.98 -1.08 19.60
CA LEU A 250 -8.95 -0.06 19.19
C LEU A 250 -9.13 -0.06 17.67
N LEU A 251 -10.38 -0.19 17.22
CA LEU A 251 -10.79 0.15 15.86
C LEU A 251 -11.65 1.41 15.89
N GLU A 252 -11.19 2.49 15.26
CA GLU A 252 -11.92 3.75 15.19
C GLU A 252 -12.22 4.15 13.75
N LEU A 253 -13.49 4.41 13.48
CA LEU A 253 -14.03 4.79 12.18
C LEU A 253 -14.70 6.16 12.31
N ASP A 254 -14.06 7.22 11.82
CA ASP A 254 -14.56 8.60 11.86
C ASP A 254 -15.70 8.85 10.87
N TYR A 255 -16.28 10.05 10.94
CA TYR A 255 -17.39 10.48 10.10
C TYR A 255 -17.19 10.15 8.61
N GLY A 256 -18.12 9.39 8.04
CA GLY A 256 -18.11 9.06 6.61
C GLY A 256 -17.00 8.10 6.17
N SER A 257 -16.21 7.55 7.09
CA SER A 257 -15.18 6.55 6.77
C SER A 257 -15.80 5.20 6.39
N ILE A 258 -15.09 4.43 5.59
CA ILE A 258 -15.57 3.14 5.08
C ILE A 258 -14.49 2.08 5.31
N MET A 259 -14.83 1.01 6.01
CA MET A 259 -14.01 -0.20 6.05
C MET A 259 -14.72 -1.31 5.28
N THR A 260 -14.08 -1.85 4.25
CA THR A 260 -14.60 -2.96 3.45
C THR A 260 -13.79 -4.22 3.70
N ALA A 261 -14.46 -5.34 3.93
CA ALA A 261 -13.83 -6.66 4.05
C ALA A 261 -14.76 -7.77 3.53
N TYR A 262 -14.20 -8.90 3.11
CA TYR A 262 -14.98 -10.06 2.66
C TYR A 262 -15.42 -10.93 3.83
N ASN A 263 -14.47 -11.27 4.68
CA ASN A 263 -14.66 -11.89 5.98
C ASN A 263 -13.92 -11.05 7.01
N LEU A 264 -14.45 -10.98 8.23
CA LEU A 264 -13.87 -10.14 9.26
C LEU A 264 -14.08 -10.78 10.62
N MET A 265 -12.96 -11.15 11.25
CA MET A 265 -12.92 -11.51 12.64
C MET A 265 -11.96 -10.54 13.34
N ILE A 266 -12.50 -9.81 14.32
CA ILE A 266 -11.76 -8.81 15.07
C ILE A 266 -11.64 -9.29 16.50
N SER A 267 -10.40 -9.52 16.93
CA SER A 267 -10.06 -9.77 18.33
C SER A 267 -9.56 -8.46 18.93
N GLY A 268 -10.34 -7.86 19.84
CA GLY A 268 -10.02 -6.53 20.37
C GLY A 268 -10.77 -6.15 21.63
N SER A 269 -10.47 -4.95 22.14
CA SER A 269 -11.13 -4.40 23.32
C SER A 269 -12.28 -3.48 22.92
N ASP A 270 -12.01 -2.50 22.05
CA ASP A 270 -12.97 -1.44 21.73
C ASP A 270 -13.12 -1.22 20.21
N MET A 271 -14.37 -0.96 19.80
CA MET A 271 -14.72 -0.56 18.44
C MET A 271 -15.60 0.69 18.50
N VAL A 272 -15.14 1.77 17.86
CA VAL A 272 -15.81 3.07 17.83
C VAL A 272 -16.24 3.38 16.39
N LEU A 273 -17.55 3.40 16.17
CA LEU A 273 -18.16 3.75 14.88
C LEU A 273 -18.83 5.11 15.00
N ASN A 274 -18.22 6.16 14.45
CA ASN A 274 -18.78 7.51 14.47
C ASN A 274 -19.91 7.67 13.43
N PRO A 275 -20.79 8.68 13.57
CA PRO A 275 -21.92 8.89 12.65
C PRO A 275 -21.49 8.91 11.17
N GLY A 276 -22.21 8.17 10.33
CA GLY A 276 -21.91 8.09 8.89
C GLY A 276 -20.74 7.19 8.51
N SER A 277 -19.99 6.65 9.47
CA SER A 277 -19.03 5.58 9.17
C SER A 277 -19.74 4.29 8.74
N THR A 278 -19.08 3.47 7.93
CA THR A 278 -19.63 2.23 7.40
C THR A 278 -18.61 1.10 7.53
N LEU A 279 -19.00 0.02 8.21
CA LEU A 279 -18.33 -1.28 8.12
C LEU A 279 -19.07 -2.13 7.08
N ASN A 280 -18.48 -2.28 5.90
CA ASN A 280 -19.08 -2.95 4.75
C ASN A 280 -18.53 -4.37 4.57
N LEU A 281 -19.38 -5.36 4.81
CA LEU A 281 -19.11 -6.78 4.58
C LEU A 281 -19.99 -7.37 3.45
N GLN A 282 -20.55 -6.50 2.61
CA GLN A 282 -21.45 -6.93 1.54
C GLN A 282 -20.64 -7.55 0.40
N VAL A 283 -20.92 -8.81 0.10
CA VAL A 283 -20.47 -9.46 -1.12
C VAL A 283 -21.51 -9.16 -2.20
N VAL A 284 -21.14 -8.31 -3.16
CA VAL A 284 -21.86 -8.20 -4.43
C VAL A 284 -21.05 -9.02 -5.42
N ASP A 285 -21.55 -10.21 -5.74
CA ASP A 285 -21.01 -11.00 -6.84
C ASP A 285 -21.13 -10.19 -8.14
N THR A 286 -20.01 -9.71 -8.66
CA THR A 286 -19.95 -8.98 -9.93
C THR A 286 -19.82 -9.91 -11.14
N ASP A 287 -19.58 -11.20 -10.93
CA ASP A 287 -19.48 -12.21 -11.99
C ASP A 287 -20.82 -12.94 -12.16
N GLN A 288 -21.86 -12.15 -12.44
CA GLN A 288 -23.07 -12.71 -13.02
C GLN A 288 -23.00 -12.44 -14.52
N GLU A 289 -22.65 -13.47 -15.30
CA GLU A 289 -23.49 -13.78 -16.46
C GLU A 289 -24.92 -13.77 -15.93
N ARG A 290 -25.58 -12.61 -16.05
CA ARG A 290 -27.01 -12.46 -15.82
C ARG A 290 -27.69 -13.20 -16.97
N ASP A 291 -27.62 -14.52 -16.93
CA ASP A 291 -28.61 -15.32 -17.61
C ASP A 291 -29.95 -14.93 -17.01
N ALA A 292 -30.90 -14.65 -17.88
CA ALA A 292 -32.15 -13.96 -17.58
C ALA A 292 -33.12 -14.80 -16.73
N ASP A 293 -32.65 -15.83 -16.03
CA ASP A 293 -33.44 -16.71 -15.19
C ASP A 293 -33.25 -16.35 -13.71
N THR A 294 -34.35 -15.92 -13.11
CA THR A 294 -34.60 -15.69 -11.68
C THR A 294 -33.48 -16.16 -10.72
N GLY A 295 -32.71 -15.20 -10.19
CA GLY A 295 -31.75 -15.47 -9.11
C GLY A 295 -32.46 -15.64 -7.76
N THR A 296 -32.11 -16.71 -7.04
CA THR A 296 -32.64 -17.00 -5.70
C THR A 296 -31.89 -16.28 -4.57
N GLY A 297 -30.78 -15.60 -4.83
CA GLY A 297 -30.01 -14.95 -3.76
C GLY A 297 -29.32 -15.97 -2.83
N ALA A 298 -28.14 -15.63 -2.33
CA ALA A 298 -27.32 -16.55 -1.55
C ALA A 298 -27.77 -16.66 -0.07
N GLY A 299 -27.55 -17.84 0.52
CA GLY A 299 -27.94 -18.17 1.89
C GLY A 299 -26.88 -17.82 2.94
N TYR A 300 -26.74 -16.54 3.29
CA TYR A 300 -25.76 -16.07 4.29
C TYR A 300 -26.29 -16.24 5.72
N GLY A 301 -26.13 -17.44 6.31
CA GLY A 301 -26.65 -17.75 7.65
C GLY A 301 -28.17 -18.04 7.72
N GLY A 302 -28.87 -17.93 6.59
CA GLY A 302 -30.29 -18.29 6.41
C GLY A 302 -30.53 -18.81 4.99
N PHE A 303 -31.73 -19.28 4.67
CA PHE A 303 -32.06 -19.60 3.28
C PHE A 303 -32.04 -18.32 2.43
N GLY A 304 -31.56 -18.43 1.20
CA GLY A 304 -31.72 -17.38 0.18
C GLY A 304 -33.18 -17.09 -0.13
N GLY A 305 -33.44 -16.11 -0.98
CA GLY A 305 -34.75 -15.95 -1.60
C GLY A 305 -35.13 -17.18 -2.44
N SER A 306 -36.41 -17.33 -2.76
CA SER A 306 -36.88 -18.36 -3.68
C SER A 306 -37.71 -17.69 -4.77
N SER A 307 -37.58 -18.15 -6.01
CA SER A 307 -38.49 -17.80 -7.09
C SER A 307 -39.37 -19.02 -7.44
N SER A 308 -40.41 -18.79 -8.25
CA SER A 308 -41.32 -19.83 -8.72
C SER A 308 -40.56 -21.03 -9.32
N GLY A 309 -40.49 -22.14 -8.58
CA GLY A 309 -39.87 -23.38 -9.05
C GLY A 309 -38.36 -23.49 -8.85
N ILE A 310 -37.70 -22.52 -8.20
CA ILE A 310 -36.27 -22.57 -7.89
C ILE A 310 -36.07 -22.62 -6.37
N THR A 311 -35.37 -23.65 -5.91
CA THR A 311 -35.03 -23.85 -4.49
C THR A 311 -34.11 -22.73 -4.01
N ALA A 312 -34.43 -22.18 -2.84
CA ALA A 312 -33.60 -21.17 -2.18
C ALA A 312 -32.17 -21.67 -1.93
N GLY A 313 -31.20 -20.77 -1.97
CA GLY A 313 -29.84 -21.08 -1.53
C GLY A 313 -29.84 -21.58 -0.08
N TYR A 314 -29.14 -22.67 0.21
CA TYR A 314 -29.08 -23.21 1.57
C TYR A 314 -28.29 -22.29 2.51
N PRO A 315 -28.65 -22.22 3.80
CA PRO A 315 -27.83 -21.56 4.80
C PRO A 315 -26.46 -22.22 4.89
N TYR A 316 -25.41 -21.42 4.87
CA TYR A 316 -24.05 -21.86 5.19
C TYR A 316 -23.40 -20.90 6.20
N GLY A 317 -22.31 -21.34 6.80
CA GLY A 317 -21.61 -20.59 7.86
C GLY A 317 -22.00 -21.01 9.28
N ASN A 318 -21.33 -20.43 10.27
CA ASN A 318 -21.67 -20.55 11.69
C ASN A 318 -21.60 -19.14 12.32
N TYR A 319 -22.49 -18.83 13.26
CA TYR A 319 -22.52 -17.54 13.96
C TYR A 319 -21.24 -17.23 14.73
N THR A 320 -20.41 -18.23 15.03
CA THR A 320 -19.13 -18.06 15.75
C THR A 320 -17.90 -17.98 14.85
N ALA A 321 -18.01 -18.21 13.54
CA ALA A 321 -16.86 -18.21 12.64
C ALA A 321 -17.26 -17.71 11.24
N ALA A 322 -16.62 -16.63 10.80
CA ALA A 322 -16.78 -16.10 9.45
C ALA A 322 -16.07 -17.02 8.43
N LEU A 323 -16.81 -17.98 7.87
CA LEU A 323 -16.32 -18.82 6.77
C LEU A 323 -16.37 -18.04 5.45
N THR A 324 -15.40 -18.30 4.56
CA THR A 324 -15.44 -17.79 3.18
C THR A 324 -16.70 -18.29 2.48
N PRO A 325 -17.41 -17.43 1.73
CA PRO A 325 -18.60 -17.83 0.99
C PRO A 325 -18.27 -18.94 0.01
N VAL A 326 -18.96 -20.08 0.11
CA VAL A 326 -18.95 -21.09 -0.95
C VAL A 326 -19.99 -20.61 -1.96
N VAL A 327 -19.55 -20.24 -3.17
CA VAL A 327 -20.47 -20.01 -4.29
C VAL A 327 -21.31 -21.27 -4.42
N GLY A 328 -22.62 -21.13 -4.26
CA GLY A 328 -23.53 -22.26 -4.37
C GLY A 328 -23.47 -22.81 -5.79
N GLU A 329 -22.70 -23.88 -6.00
CA GLU A 329 -22.87 -24.71 -7.18
C GLU A 329 -24.34 -25.15 -7.22
N VAL A 330 -25.07 -24.68 -8.22
CA VAL A 330 -26.35 -25.27 -8.61
C VAL A 330 -26.04 -26.67 -9.12
N LYS A 331 -25.96 -27.65 -8.22
CA LYS A 331 -26.00 -29.06 -8.62
C LYS A 331 -27.42 -29.37 -9.06
N GLY A 332 -27.64 -29.21 -10.36
CA GLY A 332 -28.80 -29.77 -11.04
C GLY A 332 -28.88 -31.27 -10.78
N HIS A 333 -30.08 -31.70 -10.38
CA HIS A 333 -30.61 -33.06 -10.42
C HIS A 333 -29.75 -34.22 -9.89
N GLN A 334 -30.10 -34.71 -8.70
CA GLN A 334 -30.15 -36.16 -8.47
C GLN A 334 -31.52 -36.56 -7.94
N GLU A 335 -32.20 -37.40 -8.73
CA GLU A 335 -33.41 -38.13 -8.36
C GLU A 335 -33.16 -38.93 -7.08
N PHE A 336 -33.94 -38.67 -6.03
CA PHE A 336 -34.18 -39.66 -4.99
C PHE A 336 -35.30 -40.58 -5.48
N GLN A 337 -34.93 -41.77 -5.98
CA GLN A 337 -35.87 -42.88 -6.07
C GLN A 337 -36.11 -43.50 -4.69
N GLU A 338 -37.35 -43.88 -4.48
CA GLU A 338 -37.99 -44.38 -3.27
C GLU A 338 -37.28 -45.57 -2.62
N GLU A 339 -37.16 -45.51 -1.29
CA GLU A 339 -37.01 -46.67 -0.43
C GLU A 339 -38.38 -47.35 -0.29
N VAL A 340 -38.59 -48.48 -0.98
CA VAL A 340 -39.64 -49.45 -0.63
C VAL A 340 -38.96 -50.57 0.15
N VAL A 341 -39.13 -50.57 1.46
CA VAL A 341 -38.86 -51.73 2.32
C VAL A 341 -40.21 -52.33 2.67
N ASP A 342 -40.55 -53.43 2.00
CA ASP A 342 -41.56 -54.39 2.42
C ASP A 342 -40.84 -55.74 2.59
N CYS A 343 -40.71 -56.19 3.85
CA CYS A 343 -40.69 -57.56 4.37
C CYS A 343 -40.32 -57.53 5.86
#